data_AF-A0A3C1W7G3-F1
#
_entry.id   AF-A0A3C1W7G3-F1
#
_cell.length_a   1.000
_cell.length_b   1.000
_cell.length_c   1.000
_cell.angle_alpha   90.00
_cell.angle_beta   90.00
_cell.angle_gamma   90.00
#
_symmetry.space_group_name_H-M   'P 1'
#
loop_
_entity.id
_entity.type
_entity.pdbx_description
1 polymer ?
#
loop_
_entity_poly.entity_id
_entity_poly.type
_entity_poly.pdbx_seq_one_letter_code
_entity_poly.pdbx_strand_id
1 'polypeptide(L)' 'MWCLYFGDVEIVNVDSVQQGDFDAFRKFFWACLERGIYLAPSPYETGFLSLAHTESDIDETLEVFEECLA' A
#
# COMPACT_ATOMS: atom_id res chain seq x y z
N MET A 1 -7.12 -5.04 -8.72
CA MET A 1 -7.53 -4.92 -7.31
C MET A 1 -6.43 -5.54 -6.49
N TRP A 2 -5.90 -4.82 -5.51
CA TRP A 2 -4.78 -5.26 -4.69
C TRP A 2 -4.90 -4.69 -3.28
N CYS A 3 -4.36 -5.39 -2.30
CA CYS A 3 -4.33 -4.94 -0.90
C CYS A 3 -2.89 -4.92 -0.41
N LEU A 4 -2.62 -4.11 0.60
CA LEU A 4 -1.29 -3.94 1.17
C LEU A 4 -1.35 -4.10 2.68
N TYR A 5 -0.49 -4.97 3.18
CA TYR A 5 -0.42 -5.36 4.57
C TYR A 5 1.04 -5.41 5.00
N PHE A 6 1.30 -5.06 6.26
CA PHE A 6 2.60 -5.23 6.88
C PHE A 6 2.48 -6.29 7.97
N GLY A 7 3.43 -7.22 8.05
CA GLY A 7 3.47 -8.28 9.05
C GLY A 7 3.86 -9.64 8.46
N ASP A 8 4.13 -10.60 9.34
CA ASP A 8 4.63 -11.94 8.98
C ASP A 8 3.52 -13.01 8.92
N VAL A 9 2.25 -12.60 9.02
CA VAL A 9 1.09 -13.48 9.05
C VAL A 9 0.42 -13.48 7.67
N GLU A 10 0.05 -14.66 7.19
CA GLU A 10 -0.75 -14.79 5.97
C GLU A 10 -2.15 -14.17 6.15
N ILE A 11 -2.56 -13.31 5.23
CA ILE A 11 -3.83 -12.59 5.30
C ILE A 11 -4.93 -13.37 4.56
N VAL A 12 -5.83 -13.98 5.32
CA VAL A 12 -6.93 -14.81 4.79
C VAL A 12 -8.31 -14.36 5.26
N ASN A 13 -8.38 -13.52 6.29
CA ASN A 13 -9.62 -12.98 6.88
C ASN A 13 -9.36 -11.70 7.71
N VAL A 14 -10.41 -11.10 8.25
CA VAL A 14 -10.30 -9.89 9.08
C VAL A 14 -9.44 -10.10 10.33
N ASP A 15 -9.53 -11.27 10.97
CA ASP A 15 -8.74 -11.59 12.17
C ASP A 15 -7.23 -11.64 11.87
N SER A 16 -6.85 -12.09 10.67
CA SER A 16 -5.45 -12.03 10.21
C SER A 16 -4.99 -10.61 9.88
N VAL A 17 -5.86 -9.74 9.35
CA VAL A 17 -5.53 -8.32 9.11
C VAL A 17 -5.25 -7.61 10.44
N GLN A 18 -6.03 -7.90 11.47
CA GLN A 18 -5.86 -7.31 12.81
C GLN A 18 -4.51 -7.66 13.47
N GLN A 19 -3.82 -8.70 13.00
CA GLN A 19 -2.50 -9.08 13.47
C GLN A 19 -1.35 -8.36 12.73
N GLY A 20 -1.65 -7.58 11.70
CA GLY A 20 -0.67 -6.82 10.94
C GLY A 20 -0.09 -5.62 11.72
N ASP A 21 0.97 -5.02 11.18
CA ASP A 21 1.58 -3.81 11.70
C ASP A 21 0.91 -2.55 11.12
N PHE A 22 -0.07 -2.03 11.86
CA PHE A 22 -0.82 -0.83 11.50
C PHE A 22 0.02 0.45 11.59
N ASP A 23 1.07 0.47 12.41
CA ASP A 23 1.94 1.63 12.54
C ASP A 23 2.91 1.72 11.36
N ALA A 24 3.45 0.58 10.90
CA ALA A 24 4.20 0.49 9.65
C ALA A 24 3.34 0.88 8.45
N PHE A 25 2.12 0.34 8.35
CA PHE A 25 1.16 0.74 7.31
C PHE A 25 0.92 2.25 7.31
N ARG A 26 0.66 2.85 8.48
CA ARG A 26 0.41 4.29 8.60
C ARG A 26 1.60 5.11 8.12
N LYS A 27 2.83 4.75 8.53
CA LYS A 27 4.05 5.44 8.12
C LYS A 27 4.25 5.35 6.62
N PHE A 28 4.09 4.17 6.05
CA PHE A 28 4.23 3.93 4.61
C PHE A 28 3.20 4.72 3.80
N PHE A 29 1.92 4.70 4.22
CA PHE A 29 0.85 5.47 3.58
C PHE A 29 1.18 6.96 3.51
N TRP A 30 1.57 7.57 4.64
CA TRP A 30 1.90 8.99 4.66
C TRP A 30 3.16 9.31 3.85
N ALA A 31 4.19 8.45 3.91
CA ALA A 31 5.41 8.63 3.12
C ALA A 31 5.15 8.59 1.60
N CYS A 32 4.27 7.68 1.14
CA CYS A 32 3.83 7.60 -0.25
C CYS A 32 3.01 8.84 -0.64
N LEU A 33 2.06 9.24 0.21
CA LEU A 33 1.19 10.39 -0.06
C LEU A 33 1.98 11.70 -0.15
N GLU A 34 2.97 11.89 0.72
CA GLU A 34 3.89 13.04 0.67
C GLU A 34 4.71 13.10 -0.63
N ARG A 35 4.90 11.95 -1.31
CA ARG A 35 5.57 11.81 -2.61
C ARG A 35 4.60 11.76 -3.79
N GLY A 36 3.32 12.01 -3.57
CA GLY A 36 2.32 12.11 -4.63
C GLY A 36 1.60 10.80 -4.98
N ILE A 37 1.91 9.69 -4.29
CA ILE A 37 1.25 8.40 -4.51
C ILE A 37 0.12 8.21 -3.48
N TYR A 38 -1.12 8.39 -3.94
CA TYR A 38 -2.30 8.16 -3.11
C TYR A 38 -2.72 6.69 -3.13
N LEU A 39 -2.61 6.03 -1.98
CA LEU A 39 -3.04 4.66 -1.77
C LEU A 39 -4.39 4.58 -1.06
N ALA A 40 -4.96 3.38 -0.97
CA ALA A 40 -6.11 3.14 -0.10
C ALA A 40 -5.71 3.46 1.36
N PRO A 41 -6.40 4.38 2.06
CA PRO A 41 -5.99 4.90 3.38
C PRO A 41 -6.27 3.94 4.55
N SER A 42 -6.51 2.66 4.27
CA SER A 42 -6.87 1.66 5.27
C SER A 42 -6.43 0.27 4.80
N PRO A 43 -5.90 -0.59 5.70
CA PRO A 43 -5.64 -1.99 5.39
C PRO A 43 -6.93 -2.80 5.16
N TYR A 44 -8.10 -2.24 5.48
CA TYR A 44 -9.40 -2.84 5.17
C TYR A 44 -9.96 -2.41 3.81
N GLU A 45 -9.21 -1.59 3.05
CA GLU A 45 -9.57 -1.15 1.71
C GLU A 45 -8.61 -1.74 0.67
N THR A 46 -8.95 -1.55 -0.61
CA THR A 46 -8.19 -2.09 -1.73
C THR A 46 -7.89 -1.00 -2.75
N GLY A 47 -6.69 -1.06 -3.32
CA GLY A 47 -6.31 -0.26 -4.47
C GLY A 47 -6.96 -0.79 -5.76
N PHE A 48 -7.45 0.13 -6.58
CA PHE A 48 -7.99 -0.16 -7.89
C PHE A 48 -7.13 0.48 -8.98
N LEU A 49 -6.80 -0.32 -9.99
CA LEU A 49 -6.18 0.20 -11.21
C LEU A 49 -7.28 0.71 -12.15
N SER A 50 -6.95 1.77 -12.87
CA SER A 50 -7.78 2.36 -13.91
C SER A 50 -7.11 2.16 -15.27
N LEU A 51 -7.89 2.08 -16.35
CA LEU A 51 -7.39 2.06 -17.73
C LEU A 51 -6.65 3.35 -18.14
N ALA A 52 -6.72 4.40 -17.32
CA ALA A 52 -5.94 5.61 -17.51
C ALA A 52 -4.48 5.48 -17.04
N HIS A 53 -4.16 4.49 -16.19
CA HIS A 53 -2.78 4.26 -15.75
C HIS A 53 -1.95 3.73 -16.93
N THR A 54 -0.75 4.25 -17.03
CA THR A 54 0.30 3.86 -17.97
C THR A 54 1.35 3.00 -17.27
N GLU A 55 2.23 2.35 -18.02
CA GLU A 55 3.37 1.62 -17.44
C GLU A 55 4.28 2.55 -16.63
N SER A 56 4.49 3.78 -17.10
CA SER A 56 5.28 4.80 -16.39
C SER A 56 4.70 5.16 -15.02
N ASP A 57 3.37 5.22 -14.89
CA ASP A 57 2.73 5.50 -13.59
C ASP A 57 3.01 4.35 -12.58
N ILE A 58 3.10 3.12 -13.08
CA ILE A 58 3.43 1.95 -12.26
C ILE A 58 4.89 1.97 -11.86
N ASP A 59 5.79 2.26 -12.79
CA ASP A 59 7.24 2.33 -12.52
C ASP A 59 7.56 3.41 -11.48
N GLU A 60 7.01 4.62 -11.63
CA GLU A 60 7.17 5.72 -10.65
C GLU A 60 6.60 5.33 -9.27
N THR A 61 5.44 4.66 -9.25
CA THR A 61 4.84 4.16 -8.00
C THR A 61 5.76 3.16 -7.30
N LEU A 62 6.40 2.25 -8.04
CA LEU A 62 7.32 1.25 -7.49
C LEU A 62 8.60 1.88 -6.96
N GLU A 63 9.17 2.86 -7.67
CA GLU A 63 10.33 3.63 -7.20
C GLU A 63 10.02 4.33 -5.87
N VAL A 64 8.88 5.01 -5.77
CA VAL A 64 8.44 5.67 -4.53
C VAL A 64 8.22 4.64 -3.41
N PHE A 65 7.70 3.45 -3.72
CA PHE A 65 7.52 2.40 -2.72
C PHE A 65 8.85 1.92 -2.14
N GLU A 66 9.86 1.70 -2.99
CA GLU A 66 11.20 1.32 -2.55
C GLU A 66 11.81 2.39 -1.64
N GLU A 67 11.69 3.67 -2.00
CA GLU A 67 12.14 4.78 -1.15
C GLU A 67 11.41 4.87 0.19
N CYS A 68 10.11 4.55 0.23
CA CYS A 68 9.31 4.60 1.46
C CYS A 68 9.54 3.41 2.39
N LEU A 69 10.13 2.31 1.88
CA LEU A 69 10.45 1.10 2.64
C LEU A 69 11.88 1.06 3.18
N ALA A 70 12.77 1.91 2.64
CA ALA A 70 14.17 2.06 3.07
C ALA A 70 14.30 2.79 4.42
#